data_AF-A0A9X0H2J3-F1
#
_entry.id   AF-A0A9X0H2J3-F1
#
_cell.length_a   1.000
_cell.length_b   1.000
_cell.length_c   1.000
_cell.angle_alpha   90.00
_cell.angle_beta   90.00
_cell.angle_gamma   90.00
#
_symmetry.space_group_name_H-M   'P 1'
#
loop_
_entity.id
_entity.type
_entity.pdbx_description
1 polymer ?
#
loop_
_entity_poly.entity_id
_entity_poly.type
_entity_poly.pdbx_seq_one_letter_code
_entity_poly.pdbx_strand_id
1 'polypeptide(L)'
;VQRLLSFREDVVSESLLKAVTAEFKQFLMYAYKAEEFNFYAEAHLPKIKWVDDKKTGKPIERKPHIHVIVPRINLLSGNEANPVGFYKNHEKYFEAFQEYLRRR
;
A
#
# COMPACT_ATOMS: atom_id res chain seq x y z
N VAL A 1 -6.77 7.46 -2.85
CA VAL A 1 -5.63 6.58 -3.24
C VAL A 1 -5.91 5.20 -2.72
N GLN A 2 -5.71 4.16 -3.54
CA GLN A 2 -5.71 2.77 -3.11
C GLN A 2 -4.41 2.14 -3.65
N ARG A 3 -3.55 1.66 -2.77
CA ARG A 3 -2.27 1.02 -3.13
C ARG A 3 -2.14 -0.32 -2.42
N LEU A 4 -1.50 -1.26 -3.09
CA LEU A 4 -1.12 -2.55 -2.51
C LEU A 4 0.41 -2.63 -2.48
N LEU A 5 0.96 -2.96 -1.30
CA LEU A 5 2.37 -3.24 -1.08
C LEU A 5 2.53 -4.76 -0.91
N SER A 6 3.11 -5.43 -1.90
CA SER A 6 3.31 -6.88 -1.88
C SER A 6 4.66 -7.26 -1.29
N PHE A 7 4.69 -8.38 -0.56
CA PHE A 7 5.90 -9.03 -0.10
C PHE A 7 6.23 -10.25 -0.96
N ARG A 8 7.51 -10.58 -1.10
CA ARG A 8 7.97 -11.81 -1.77
C ARG A 8 7.96 -12.99 -0.81
N GLU A 9 8.19 -12.70 0.46
CA GLU A 9 8.34 -13.64 1.57
C GLU A 9 7.00 -14.31 1.90
N ASP A 10 7.06 -15.57 2.32
CA ASP A 10 5.87 -16.31 2.76
C ASP A 10 5.35 -15.90 4.13
N VAL A 11 6.26 -15.39 4.97
CA VAL A 11 6.01 -14.99 6.35
C VAL A 11 6.70 -13.64 6.55
N VAL A 12 5.94 -12.68 7.06
CA VAL A 12 6.41 -11.33 7.35
C VAL A 12 6.03 -11.03 8.79
N SER A 13 6.98 -10.56 9.59
CA SER A 13 6.72 -10.23 10.99
C SER A 13 5.83 -8.99 11.10
N GLU A 14 5.06 -8.91 12.20
CA GLU A 14 4.25 -7.71 12.49
C GLU A 14 5.11 -6.44 12.57
N SER A 15 6.32 -6.54 13.14
CA SER A 15 7.25 -5.42 13.23
C SER A 15 7.66 -4.90 11.84
N LEU A 16 7.92 -5.80 10.89
CA LEU A 16 8.28 -5.42 9.53
C LEU A 16 7.07 -4.81 8.78
N LEU A 17 5.87 -5.37 8.96
CA LEU A 17 4.63 -4.79 8.39
C LEU A 17 4.41 -3.35 8.87
N LYS A 18 4.59 -3.11 10.17
CA LYS A 18 4.49 -1.77 10.78
C LYS A 18 5.57 -0.83 10.25
N ALA A 19 6.82 -1.29 10.18
CA ALA A 19 7.94 -0.48 9.69
C ALA A 19 7.73 -0.05 8.23
N VAL A 20 7.36 -0.98 7.35
CA VAL A 20 7.07 -0.70 5.93
C VAL A 20 5.88 0.25 5.77
N THR A 21 4.84 0.06 6.57
CA THR A 21 3.67 0.96 6.58
C THR A 21 4.06 2.38 6.99
N ALA A 22 4.87 2.53 8.03
CA ALA A 22 5.35 3.83 8.51
C ALA A 22 6.23 4.52 7.47
N GLU A 23 7.16 3.78 6.86
CA GLU A 23 8.04 4.27 5.79
C GLU A 23 7.24 4.72 4.56
N PHE A 24 6.25 3.94 4.13
CA PHE A 24 5.37 4.32 3.03
C PHE A 24 4.49 5.53 3.36
N LYS A 25 3.98 5.61 4.60
CA LYS A 25 3.23 6.78 5.07
C LYS A 25 4.09 8.02 5.01
N GLN A 26 5.32 7.96 5.52
CA GLN A 26 6.26 9.08 5.48
C GLN A 26 6.58 9.49 4.03
N PHE A 27 6.83 8.52 3.15
CA PHE A 27 7.07 8.78 1.73
C PHE A 27 5.88 9.50 1.06
N LEU A 28 4.67 8.97 1.24
CA LEU A 28 3.47 9.47 0.55
C LEU A 28 2.96 10.78 1.14
N MET A 29 3.06 10.94 2.47
CA MET A 29 2.50 12.07 3.22
C MET A 29 3.53 13.15 3.53
N TYR A 30 4.75 13.07 3.00
CA TYR A 30 5.87 13.95 3.34
C TYR A 30 5.52 15.46 3.25
N ALA A 31 4.72 15.85 2.26
CA ALA A 31 4.34 17.24 2.00
C ALA A 31 3.07 17.68 2.75
N TYR A 32 2.45 16.80 3.53
CA TYR A 32 1.16 17.03 4.19
C TYR A 32 1.30 17.01 5.71
N LYS A 33 0.41 17.72 6.40
CA LYS A 33 0.32 17.63 7.87
C LYS A 33 -0.29 16.31 8.29
N ALA A 34 0.01 15.86 9.51
CA ALA A 34 -0.45 14.57 10.03
C ALA A 34 -1.99 14.47 10.10
N GLU A 35 -2.66 15.59 10.32
CA GLU A 35 -4.11 15.72 10.47
C GLU A 35 -4.81 16.02 9.14
N GLU A 36 -4.06 16.20 8.04
CA GLU A 36 -4.61 16.69 6.78
C GLU A 36 -5.35 15.60 6.00
N PHE A 37 -4.87 14.36 6.08
CA PHE A 37 -5.47 13.21 5.43
C PHE A 37 -5.56 12.01 6.36
N ASN A 38 -6.67 11.28 6.27
CA ASN A 38 -6.78 9.97 6.88
C ASN A 38 -5.93 8.96 6.11
N PHE A 39 -4.88 8.45 6.74
CA PHE A 39 -4.09 7.33 6.23
C PHE A 39 -4.51 6.04 6.91
N TYR A 40 -5.10 5.12 6.16
CA TYR A 40 -5.47 3.78 6.63
C TYR A 40 -4.62 2.72 5.94
N ALA A 41 -4.15 1.73 6.69
CA ALA A 41 -3.42 0.59 6.16
C ALA A 41 -3.86 -0.70 6.84
N GLU A 42 -3.99 -1.77 6.05
CA GLU A 42 -4.44 -3.08 6.50
C GLU A 42 -3.53 -4.17 5.93
N ALA A 43 -2.93 -4.97 6.80
CA ALA A 43 -2.08 -6.09 6.43
C ALA A 43 -2.91 -7.38 6.27
N HIS A 44 -2.77 -8.05 5.13
CA HIS A 44 -3.38 -9.34 4.84
C HIS A 44 -2.31 -10.43 4.96
N LEU A 45 -2.55 -11.39 5.85
CA LEU A 45 -1.69 -12.56 6.10
C LEU A 45 -2.44 -13.85 5.69
N PRO A 46 -2.28 -14.34 4.45
CA PRO A 46 -3.04 -15.47 3.96
C PRO A 46 -2.71 -16.76 4.73
N LYS A 47 -3.71 -17.33 5.40
CA LYS A 47 -3.65 -18.69 5.99
C LYS A 47 -3.68 -19.77 4.91
N ILE A 48 -4.49 -19.56 3.87
CA ILE A 48 -4.56 -20.41 2.68
C ILE A 48 -3.65 -19.80 1.61
N LYS A 49 -2.57 -20.51 1.26
CA LYS A 49 -1.51 -20.04 0.36
C LYS A 49 -1.85 -20.19 -1.12
N TRP A 50 -2.77 -21.06 -1.47
CA TRP A 50 -3.13 -21.34 -2.87
C TRP A 50 -4.62 -21.21 -3.06
N VAL A 51 -5.03 -20.50 -4.10
CA VAL A 51 -6.43 -20.40 -4.53
C VAL A 51 -6.48 -20.47 -6.05
N ASP A 52 -7.53 -21.05 -6.60
CA ASP A 52 -7.71 -21.03 -8.06
C ASP A 52 -8.14 -19.63 -8.48
N ASP A 53 -7.42 -19.08 -9.47
CA ASP A 53 -7.78 -17.82 -10.09
C ASP A 53 -9.14 -17.96 -10.78
N LYS A 54 -10.11 -17.13 -10.39
CA LYS A 54 -11.50 -17.24 -10.88
C LYS A 54 -11.65 -17.05 -12.38
N LYS A 55 -10.68 -16.41 -13.05
CA LYS A 55 -10.73 -16.14 -14.50
C LYS A 55 -10.11 -17.26 -15.31
N THR A 56 -9.00 -17.82 -14.83
CA THR A 56 -8.16 -18.77 -15.57
C THR A 56 -8.24 -20.19 -15.05
N GLY A 57 -8.77 -20.40 -13.84
CA GLY A 57 -8.82 -21.69 -13.15
C GLY A 57 -7.46 -22.21 -12.71
N LYS A 58 -6.38 -21.44 -12.88
CA LYS A 58 -5.03 -21.84 -12.50
C LYS A 58 -4.76 -21.50 -11.03
N PRO A 59 -4.03 -22.34 -10.28
CA PRO A 59 -3.66 -22.03 -8.91
C PRO A 59 -2.75 -20.81 -8.88
N ILE A 60 -3.10 -19.83 -8.06
CA ILE A 60 -2.28 -18.66 -7.76
C ILE A 60 -1.87 -18.66 -6.29
N GLU A 61 -0.63 -18.24 -6.06
CA GLU A 61 -0.08 -18.13 -4.72
C GLU A 61 -0.51 -16.81 -4.07
N ARG A 62 -0.91 -16.87 -2.80
CA ARG A 62 -1.27 -15.73 -1.96
C ARG A 62 -0.14 -15.39 -1.00
N LYS A 63 0.61 -14.33 -1.33
CA LYS A 63 1.62 -13.76 -0.45
C LYS A 63 1.04 -12.69 0.49
N PRO A 64 1.68 -12.45 1.65
CA PRO A 64 1.40 -11.28 2.47
C PRO A 64 1.42 -9.97 1.66
N HIS A 65 0.51 -9.06 2.00
CA HIS A 65 0.44 -7.73 1.38
C HIS A 65 -0.25 -6.73 2.29
N ILE A 66 0.00 -5.44 2.08
CA ILE A 66 -0.66 -4.34 2.80
C ILE A 66 -1.49 -3.53 1.81
N HIS A 67 -2.77 -3.35 2.12
CA HIS A 67 -3.63 -2.38 1.45
C HIS A 67 -3.52 -1.02 2.14
N VAL A 68 -3.21 0.02 1.37
CA VAL A 68 -3.17 1.41 1.84
C VAL A 68 -4.27 2.20 1.16
N ILE A 69 -5.07 2.91 1.97
CA ILE A 69 -6.17 3.75 1.51
C ILE A 69 -5.98 5.16 2.10
N VAL A 70 -6.02 6.16 1.22
CA VAL A 70 -6.05 7.58 1.60
C VAL A 70 -7.24 8.23 0.90
N PRO A 71 -8.31 8.63 1.62
CA PRO A 71 -9.43 9.35 1.04
C PRO A 71 -9.00 10.68 0.40
N ARG A 72 -9.80 11.19 -0.53
CA ARG A 72 -9.53 12.47 -1.21
C ARG A 72 -10.11 13.68 -0.48
N ILE A 73 -10.51 13.55 0.77
CA ILE A 73 -11.01 14.70 1.54
C ILE A 73 -9.87 15.20 2.41
N ASN A 74 -9.53 16.47 2.25
CA ASN A 74 -8.63 17.17 3.16
C ASN A 74 -9.41 17.54 4.42
N LEU A 75 -8.98 17.06 5.58
CA LEU A 75 -9.71 17.22 6.84
C LEU A 75 -9.57 18.62 7.44
N LEU A 76 -8.54 19.38 7.04
CA LEU A 76 -8.34 20.75 7.51
C LEU A 76 -9.21 21.76 6.75
N SER A 77 -9.42 21.54 5.44
CA SER A 77 -10.24 22.44 4.61
C SER A 77 -11.66 21.93 4.34
N GLY A 78 -11.91 20.62 4.51
CA GLY A 78 -13.17 19.96 4.13
C GLY A 78 -13.35 19.73 2.63
N ASN A 79 -12.42 20.20 1.79
CA ASN A 79 -12.52 20.12 0.34
C ASN A 79 -11.91 18.83 -0.22
N GLU A 80 -12.27 18.50 -1.47
CA GLU A 80 -11.56 17.45 -2.20
C GLU A 80 -10.12 17.88 -2.49
N ALA A 81 -9.16 17.03 -2.13
CA ALA A 81 -7.76 17.13 -2.47
C ALA A 81 -7.20 15.73 -2.78
N ASN A 82 -6.45 15.62 -3.87
CA ASN A 82 -5.84 14.36 -4.26
C ASN A 82 -4.35 14.34 -3.88
N PRO A 83 -3.94 13.61 -2.82
CA PRO A 83 -2.57 13.67 -2.30
C PRO A 83 -1.51 13.07 -3.24
N VAL A 84 -1.93 12.46 -4.36
CA VAL A 84 -1.05 11.86 -5.37
C VAL A 84 -1.12 12.63 -6.70
N GLY A 85 -1.98 13.64 -6.79
CA GLY A 85 -2.23 14.35 -8.05
C GLY A 85 -2.62 13.40 -9.18
N PHE A 86 -2.16 13.69 -10.40
CA PHE A 86 -2.40 12.81 -11.55
C PHE A 86 -1.52 11.56 -11.46
N TYR A 87 -2.14 10.41 -11.19
CA TYR A 87 -1.44 9.15 -10.88
C TYR A 87 -0.42 8.72 -11.93
N LYS A 88 -0.74 8.82 -13.23
CA LYS A 88 0.15 8.38 -14.32
C LYS A 88 1.52 9.09 -14.30
N ASN A 89 1.59 10.30 -13.77
CA ASN A 89 2.85 11.04 -13.69
C ASN A 89 3.75 10.53 -12.55
N HIS A 90 3.19 9.82 -11.58
CA HIS A 90 3.85 9.40 -10.35
C HIS A 90 3.96 7.89 -10.18
N GLU A 91 3.39 7.10 -11.09
CA GLU A 91 3.40 5.63 -11.07
C GLU A 91 4.81 5.05 -10.85
N LYS A 92 5.80 5.58 -11.58
CA LYS A 92 7.22 5.17 -11.46
C LYS A 92 7.77 5.24 -10.03
N TYR A 93 7.30 6.17 -9.20
CA TYR A 93 7.78 6.30 -7.83
C TYR A 93 7.18 5.22 -6.92
N PHE A 94 5.92 4.84 -7.17
CA PHE A 94 5.29 3.73 -6.46
C PHE A 94 5.85 2.38 -6.86
N GLU A 95 6.22 2.22 -8.13
CA GLU A 95 6.95 1.05 -8.63
C GLU A 95 8.35 0.98 -8.02
N ALA A 96 9.07 2.09 -7.97
CA ALA A 96 10.38 2.16 -7.32
C ALA A 96 10.31 1.81 -5.82
N PHE A 97 9.30 2.31 -5.09
CA PHE A 97 9.09 1.92 -3.69
C PHE A 97 8.79 0.42 -3.56
N GLN A 98 7.94 -0.13 -4.43
CA GLN A 98 7.61 -1.55 -4.42
C GLN A 98 8.83 -2.43 -4.76
N GLU A 99 9.71 -1.99 -5.67
CA GLU A 99 10.95 -2.67 -6.01
C GLU A 99 11.98 -2.60 -4.87
N TYR A 100 12.09 -1.44 -4.22
CA TYR A 100 12.89 -1.29 -3.01
C TYR A 100 12.43 -2.26 -1.90
N LEU A 101 11.12 -2.40 -1.70
CA LEU A 101 10.57 -3.36 -0.73
C LEU A 101 10.93 -4.81 -1.08
N ARG A 102 10.90 -5.19 -2.37
CA ARG A 102 11.22 -6.57 -2.82
C ARG A 102 12.70 -6.94 -2.73
N ARG A 103 13.60 -5.95 -2.59
CA ARG A 103 15.05 -6.13 -2.51
C ARG A 103 15.57 -6.18 -1.07
N ARG A 104 14.71 -5.95 -0.09
CA ARG A 104 15.01 -6.26 1.32
C ARG A 104 15.00 -7.76 1.53
#